data_AF-A0A2A9FBR3-F1
#
_entry.id   AF-A0A2A9FBR3-F1
#
_cell.length_a   1.000
_cell.length_b   1.000
_cell.length_c   1.000
_cell.angle_alpha   90.00
_cell.angle_beta   90.00
_cell.angle_gamma   90.00
#
_symmetry.space_group_name_H-M   'P 1'
#
loop_
_entity.id
_entity.type
_entity.pdbx_description
1 polymer ?
#
loop_
_entity_poly.entity_id
_entity_poly.type
_entity_poly.pdbx_seq_one_letter_code
_entity_poly.pdbx_strand_id
1 'polypeptide(L)'
;MARKAKESKAKHEVGEARITPKKAKNAVAVAKVLGPAVLPVVAPYAVRAAGAARELYDRYQARKMGVAVDQLGEYTGRGAALHARIAGLVQGLGELRKSAKATDADRKFTEETQSTLEQLSATVRAAERMPAARRKAAHRAVNGELERLEDQLLHRLGV
;
A
#
# COMPACT_ATOMS: atom_id res chain seq x y z
N MET A 1 -63.79 -37.96 3.43
CA MET A 1 -63.16 -36.71 3.91
C MET A 1 -61.65 -36.90 3.89
N ALA A 2 -61.00 -36.61 2.75
CA ALA A 2 -59.62 -36.98 2.47
C ALA A 2 -58.64 -35.81 2.70
N ARG A 3 -57.45 -36.16 3.22
CA ARG A 3 -56.29 -35.31 3.51
C ARG A 3 -55.80 -34.51 2.28
N LYS A 4 -55.28 -33.30 2.50
CA LYS A 4 -54.10 -32.82 1.77
C LYS A 4 -53.31 -31.77 2.54
N ALA A 5 -52.10 -32.15 2.91
CA ALA A 5 -50.99 -31.29 3.30
C ALA A 5 -50.49 -30.46 2.10
N LYS A 6 -49.75 -29.40 2.44
CA LYS A 6 -48.79 -28.56 1.64
C LYS A 6 -49.15 -27.08 1.85
N GLU A 7 -48.23 -26.17 2.12
CA GLU A 7 -46.79 -26.20 1.97
C GLU A 7 -46.19 -25.06 2.79
N SER A 8 -45.20 -25.39 3.58
CA SER A 8 -44.18 -24.46 4.06
C SER A 8 -43.57 -23.71 2.87
N LYS A 9 -43.79 -22.41 2.79
CA LYS A 9 -42.91 -21.52 2.02
C LYS A 9 -42.30 -20.50 2.98
N ALA A 10 -41.31 -20.96 3.74
CA ALA A 10 -40.26 -20.09 4.26
C ALA A 10 -39.48 -19.56 3.06
N LYS A 11 -40.00 -18.50 2.44
CA LYS A 11 -39.29 -17.76 1.41
C LYS A 11 -38.17 -17.02 2.12
N HIS A 12 -36.95 -17.48 1.86
CA HIS A 12 -35.73 -16.72 2.05
C HIS A 12 -35.85 -15.45 1.21
N GLU A 13 -36.29 -14.36 1.83
CA GLU A 13 -35.99 -13.04 1.31
C GLU A 13 -34.71 -12.60 1.99
N VAL A 14 -33.60 -12.78 1.26
CA VAL A 14 -32.39 -11.97 1.41
C VAL A 14 -32.77 -10.55 0.97
N GLY A 15 -33.67 -9.93 1.72
CA GLY A 15 -34.04 -8.54 1.58
C GLY A 15 -32.92 -7.74 2.21
N GLU A 16 -32.34 -6.84 1.42
CA GLU A 16 -31.51 -5.72 1.87
C GLU A 16 -31.84 -5.36 3.31
N ALA A 17 -30.92 -5.65 4.23
CA ALA A 17 -31.12 -5.41 5.64
C ALA A 17 -31.14 -3.91 5.89
N ARG A 18 -32.28 -3.26 5.63
CA ARG A 18 -32.52 -1.87 5.98
C ARG A 18 -32.48 -1.79 7.50
N ILE A 19 -31.42 -1.16 8.02
CA ILE A 19 -31.25 -0.93 9.45
C ILE A 19 -32.32 0.08 9.86
N THR A 20 -33.43 -0.42 10.40
CA THR A 20 -34.47 0.44 10.98
C THR A 20 -34.06 0.84 12.40
N PRO A 21 -34.47 2.04 12.88
CA PRO A 21 -34.09 2.52 14.21
C PRO A 21 -34.44 1.55 15.34
N LYS A 22 -35.57 0.85 15.20
CA LYS A 22 -36.04 -0.16 16.16
C LYS A 22 -35.13 -1.40 16.20
N LYS A 23 -34.68 -1.90 15.04
CA LYS A 23 -33.74 -3.04 14.97
C LYS A 23 -32.37 -2.67 15.54
N ALA A 24 -31.89 -1.45 15.28
CA ALA A 24 -30.64 -0.95 15.85
C ALA A 24 -30.71 -0.88 17.39
N LYS A 25 -31.79 -0.33 17.97
CA LYS A 25 -31.99 -0.30 19.43
C LYS A 25 -31.98 -1.69 20.06
N ASN A 26 -32.66 -2.66 19.44
CA ASN A 26 -32.69 -4.03 19.93
C ASN A 26 -31.31 -4.71 19.84
N ALA A 27 -30.56 -4.48 18.76
CA ALA A 27 -29.21 -5.03 18.61
C ALA A 27 -28.26 -4.49 19.70
N VAL A 28 -28.34 -3.20 20.03
CA VAL A 28 -27.55 -2.60 21.12
C VAL A 28 -27.92 -3.20 22.48
N ALA A 29 -29.21 -3.42 22.75
CA ALA A 29 -29.66 -4.06 23.99
C ALA A 29 -29.12 -5.49 24.12
N VAL A 30 -29.17 -6.28 23.04
CA VAL A 30 -28.64 -7.65 23.00
C VAL A 30 -27.11 -7.65 23.15
N ALA A 31 -26.41 -6.75 22.45
CA ALA A 31 -24.96 -6.62 22.55
C ALA A 31 -24.50 -6.24 23.96
N LYS A 32 -25.26 -5.42 24.69
CA LYS A 32 -24.91 -5.05 26.08
C LYS A 32 -25.00 -6.23 27.05
N VAL A 33 -25.94 -7.15 26.83
CA VAL A 33 -26.15 -8.32 27.70
C VAL A 33 -25.20 -9.46 27.34
N LEU A 34 -25.07 -9.78 26.05
CA LEU A 34 -24.25 -10.91 25.59
C LEU A 34 -22.79 -10.53 25.35
N GLY A 35 -22.49 -9.25 25.15
CA GLY A 35 -21.16 -8.73 24.86
C GLY A 35 -20.10 -9.22 25.83
N PRO A 36 -20.23 -9.04 27.16
CA PRO A 36 -19.20 -9.43 28.13
C PRO A 36 -18.85 -10.93 28.10
N ALA A 37 -19.83 -11.80 27.79
CA ALA A 37 -19.62 -13.25 27.74
C ALA A 37 -18.99 -13.70 26.42
N VAL A 38 -19.38 -13.09 25.30
CA VAL A 38 -18.91 -13.48 23.95
C VAL A 38 -17.57 -12.81 23.60
N LEU A 39 -17.33 -11.61 24.11
CA LEU A 39 -16.14 -10.81 23.83
C LEU A 39 -14.82 -11.57 24.08
N PRO A 40 -14.56 -12.23 25.22
CA PRO A 40 -13.28 -12.92 25.44
C PRO A 40 -13.03 -14.07 24.45
N VAL A 41 -14.09 -14.69 23.93
CA VAL A 41 -13.97 -15.77 22.94
C VAL A 41 -13.70 -15.19 21.55
N VAL A 42 -14.40 -14.12 21.16
CA VAL A 42 -14.31 -13.55 19.80
C VAL A 42 -13.13 -12.60 19.65
N ALA A 43 -12.75 -11.88 20.71
CA ALA A 43 -11.65 -10.91 20.71
C ALA A 43 -10.33 -11.45 20.13
N PRO A 44 -9.80 -12.62 20.53
CA PRO A 44 -8.54 -13.11 19.98
C PRO A 44 -8.63 -13.40 18.47
N TYR A 45 -9.77 -13.90 17.98
CA TYR A 45 -9.97 -14.13 16.55
C TYR A 45 -10.13 -12.82 15.77
N ALA A 46 -10.82 -11.85 16.35
CA ALA A 46 -10.94 -10.52 15.75
C ALA A 46 -9.56 -9.85 15.64
N VAL A 47 -8.71 -9.94 16.67
CA VAL A 47 -7.33 -9.45 16.64
C VAL A 47 -6.51 -10.18 15.58
N ARG A 48 -6.59 -11.51 15.51
CA ARG A 48 -5.88 -12.30 14.47
C ARG A 48 -6.34 -11.96 13.06
N ALA A 49 -7.65 -11.83 12.85
CA ALA A 49 -8.23 -11.45 11.56
C ALA A 49 -7.79 -10.03 11.16
N ALA A 50 -7.81 -9.09 12.11
CA ALA A 50 -7.29 -7.73 11.88
C ALA A 50 -5.80 -7.73 11.54
N GLY A 51 -5.00 -8.55 12.22
CA GLY A 51 -3.58 -8.74 11.91
C GLY A 51 -3.35 -9.29 10.50
N ALA A 52 -4.08 -10.34 10.11
CA ALA A 52 -3.98 -10.92 8.77
C ALA A 52 -4.41 -9.91 7.67
N ALA A 53 -5.49 -9.17 7.90
CA ALA A 53 -5.91 -8.11 6.99
C ALA A 53 -4.86 -7.00 6.87
N ARG A 54 -4.25 -6.61 7.99
CA ARG A 54 -3.17 -5.60 8.00
C ARG A 54 -1.94 -6.08 7.23
N GLU A 55 -1.54 -7.32 7.44
CA GLU A 55 -0.38 -7.91 6.76
C GLU A 55 -0.60 -7.97 5.23
N LEU A 56 -1.81 -8.32 4.79
CA LEU A 56 -2.17 -8.29 3.36
C LEU A 56 -2.11 -6.88 2.80
N TYR A 57 -2.55 -5.88 3.57
CA TYR A 57 -2.48 -4.48 3.18
C TYR A 57 -1.04 -3.98 3.09
N ASP A 58 -0.20 -4.29 4.08
CA ASP A 58 1.21 -3.91 4.09
C ASP A 58 1.97 -4.60 2.95
N ARG A 59 1.71 -5.89 2.68
CA ARG A 59 2.23 -6.60 1.50
C ARG A 59 1.79 -6.00 0.17
N TYR A 60 0.55 -5.53 0.08
CA TYR A 60 0.06 -4.83 -1.11
C TYR A 60 0.80 -3.50 -1.31
N GLN A 61 0.97 -2.72 -0.24
CA GLN A 61 1.66 -1.44 -0.30
C GLN A 61 3.16 -1.60 -0.59
N ALA A 62 3.83 -2.57 0.03
CA ALA A 62 5.22 -2.91 -0.23
C ALA A 62 5.44 -3.29 -1.70
N ARG A 63 4.59 -4.18 -2.25
CA ARG A 63 4.63 -4.56 -3.69
C ARG A 63 4.44 -3.37 -4.61
N LYS A 64 3.52 -2.46 -4.27
CA LYS A 64 3.30 -1.24 -5.05
C LYS A 64 4.52 -0.31 -5.07
N MET A 65 5.34 -0.35 -4.03
CA MET A 65 6.55 0.48 -3.89
C MET A 65 7.84 -0.25 -4.27
N GLY A 66 7.77 -1.54 -4.62
CA GLY A 66 8.95 -2.35 -4.97
C GLY A 66 9.90 -2.58 -3.80
N VAL A 67 9.45 -2.41 -2.56
CA VAL A 67 10.27 -2.57 -1.34
C VAL A 67 9.86 -3.79 -0.55
N ALA A 68 10.78 -4.27 0.29
CA ALA A 68 10.48 -5.33 1.24
C ALA A 68 9.49 -4.82 2.32
N VAL A 69 8.66 -5.72 2.88
CA VAL A 69 7.58 -5.35 3.82
C VAL A 69 8.15 -4.76 5.11
N ASP A 70 9.30 -5.24 5.55
CA ASP A 70 10.06 -4.74 6.69
C ASP A 70 10.58 -3.31 6.47
N GLN A 71 10.85 -2.91 5.23
CA GLN A 71 11.28 -1.54 4.88
C GLN A 71 10.12 -0.58 4.66
N LEU A 72 8.87 -1.07 4.68
CA LEU A 72 7.69 -0.23 4.46
C LEU A 72 7.60 0.94 5.46
N GLY A 73 8.07 0.73 6.69
CA GLY A 73 8.09 1.75 7.73
C GLY A 73 9.07 2.91 7.47
N GLU A 74 10.08 2.69 6.61
CA GLU A 74 11.07 3.72 6.25
C GLU A 74 10.49 4.75 5.27
N TYR A 75 9.52 4.33 4.45
CA TYR A 75 8.91 5.16 3.41
C TYR A 75 7.47 5.50 3.77
N THR A 76 7.27 6.70 4.32
CA THR A 76 5.94 7.20 4.73
C THR A 76 5.57 8.49 4.03
N GLY A 77 4.28 8.85 4.09
CA GLY A 77 3.78 10.09 3.49
C GLY A 77 3.32 9.95 2.04
N ARG A 78 3.16 11.11 1.37
CA ARG A 78 2.56 11.18 0.02
C ARG A 78 3.62 10.92 -1.07
N GLY A 79 4.89 11.17 -0.75
CA GLY A 79 6.04 10.89 -1.60
C GLY A 79 6.71 9.53 -1.35
N ALA A 80 6.18 8.69 -0.46
CA ALA A 80 6.79 7.42 -0.03
C ALA A 80 7.27 6.55 -1.20
N ALA A 81 6.40 6.31 -2.19
CA ALA A 81 6.73 5.49 -3.35
C ALA A 81 7.87 6.07 -4.20
N LEU A 82 7.95 7.40 -4.31
CA LEU A 82 9.05 8.05 -5.04
C LEU A 82 10.36 7.95 -4.25
N HIS A 83 10.32 8.10 -2.92
CA HIS A 83 11.49 7.91 -2.08
C HIS A 83 12.01 6.47 -2.12
N ALA A 84 11.11 5.48 -2.10
CA ALA A 84 11.46 4.08 -2.27
C ALA A 84 12.16 3.81 -3.61
N ARG A 85 11.62 4.33 -4.71
CA ARG A 85 12.22 4.20 -6.04
C ARG A 85 13.57 4.90 -6.15
N ILE A 86 13.71 6.10 -5.57
CA ILE A 86 15.00 6.81 -5.48
C ILE A 86 16.04 5.96 -4.74
N ALA A 87 15.66 5.36 -3.61
CA ALA A 87 16.56 4.50 -2.84
C ALA A 87 16.97 3.25 -3.64
N GLY A 88 16.03 2.61 -4.35
CA GLY A 88 16.32 1.50 -5.25
C GLY A 88 17.31 1.87 -6.36
N LEU A 89 17.15 3.06 -6.98
CA LEU A 89 18.10 3.57 -7.96
C LEU A 89 19.49 3.82 -7.34
N VAL A 90 19.56 4.41 -6.14
CA VAL A 90 20.84 4.59 -5.42
C VAL A 90 21.54 3.25 -5.17
N GLN A 91 20.78 2.21 -4.79
CA GLN A 91 21.32 0.86 -4.62
C GLN A 91 21.85 0.29 -5.95
N GLY A 92 21.08 0.37 -7.02
CA GLY A 92 21.48 -0.10 -8.35
C GLY A 92 22.67 0.66 -8.94
N LEU A 93 22.79 1.97 -8.69
CA LEU A 93 23.99 2.75 -9.00
C LEU A 93 25.21 2.23 -8.24
N GLY A 94 25.04 1.87 -6.96
CA GLY A 94 26.08 1.24 -6.16
C GLY A 94 26.52 -0.12 -6.71
N GLU A 95 25.60 -0.91 -7.26
CA GLU A 95 25.91 -2.17 -7.94
C GLU A 95 26.65 -1.95 -9.25
N LEU A 96 26.19 -1.01 -10.09
CA LEU A 96 26.87 -0.63 -11.33
C LEU A 96 28.30 -0.18 -11.05
N ARG A 97 28.52 0.65 -10.02
CA ARG A 97 29.86 1.13 -9.62
C ARG A 97 30.78 0.00 -9.15
N LYS A 98 30.23 -1.02 -8.48
CA LYS A 98 30.99 -2.18 -7.97
C LYS A 98 31.23 -3.25 -9.04
N SER A 99 30.52 -3.19 -10.17
CA SER A 99 30.68 -4.17 -11.25
C SER A 99 32.11 -4.19 -11.77
N ALA A 100 32.67 -5.39 -11.95
CA ALA A 100 33.99 -5.57 -12.54
C ALA A 100 34.06 -5.09 -14.01
N LYS A 101 32.90 -4.96 -14.67
CA LYS A 101 32.78 -4.46 -16.05
C LYS A 101 32.51 -2.96 -16.13
N ALA A 102 32.46 -2.24 -14.99
CA ALA A 102 32.14 -0.83 -14.96
C ALA A 102 33.17 -0.01 -15.75
N THR A 103 32.69 0.71 -16.76
CA THR A 103 33.51 1.63 -17.56
C THR A 103 33.66 2.97 -16.84
N ASP A 104 34.60 3.81 -17.30
CA ASP A 104 34.72 5.18 -16.78
C ASP A 104 33.47 6.02 -17.06
N ALA A 105 32.77 5.74 -18.16
CA ALA A 105 31.48 6.36 -18.47
C ALA A 105 30.40 5.97 -17.44
N ASP A 106 30.41 4.73 -16.95
CA ASP A 106 29.48 4.26 -15.91
C ASP A 106 29.75 4.90 -14.55
N ARG A 107 31.03 5.10 -14.23
CA ARG A 107 31.45 5.80 -13.00
C ARG A 107 31.00 7.25 -13.01
N LYS A 108 31.24 7.96 -14.12
CA LYS A 108 30.78 9.34 -14.30
C LYS A 108 29.26 9.43 -14.25
N PHE A 109 28.55 8.54 -14.95
CA PHE A 109 27.10 8.45 -14.91
C PHE A 109 26.59 8.24 -13.47
N THR A 110 27.24 7.36 -12.70
CA THR A 110 26.85 7.10 -11.32
C THR A 110 26.99 8.34 -10.44
N GLU A 111 28.08 9.07 -10.56
CA GLU A 111 28.33 10.30 -9.78
C GLU A 111 27.32 11.40 -10.13
N GLU A 112 27.10 11.65 -11.43
CA GLU A 112 26.13 12.64 -11.90
C GLU A 112 24.69 12.27 -11.49
N THR A 113 24.31 11.00 -11.66
CA THR A 113 22.97 10.52 -11.33
C THR A 113 22.71 10.55 -9.83
N GLN A 114 23.71 10.27 -9.01
CA GLN A 114 23.57 10.35 -7.56
C GLN A 114 23.21 11.77 -7.09
N SER A 115 23.90 12.79 -7.62
CA SER A 115 23.56 14.20 -7.36
C SER A 115 22.12 14.53 -7.82
N THR A 116 21.71 14.05 -8.99
CA THR A 116 20.33 14.24 -9.48
C THR A 116 19.31 13.59 -8.55
N LEU A 117 19.55 12.37 -8.07
CA LEU A 117 18.65 11.67 -7.15
C LEU A 117 18.51 12.38 -5.79
N GLU A 118 19.58 13.01 -5.30
CA GLU A 118 19.52 13.86 -4.09
C GLU A 118 18.62 15.08 -4.30
N GLN A 119 18.72 15.74 -5.46
CA GLN A 119 17.87 16.87 -5.84
C GLN A 119 16.39 16.46 -6.01
N LEU A 120 16.14 15.32 -6.63
CA LEU A 120 14.78 14.77 -6.75
C LEU A 120 14.20 14.43 -5.38
N SER A 121 14.98 13.84 -4.48
CA SER A 121 14.57 13.55 -3.10
C SER A 121 14.19 14.83 -2.34
N ALA A 122 14.99 15.90 -2.49
CA ALA A 122 14.65 17.22 -1.95
C ALA A 122 13.36 17.79 -2.55
N THR A 123 13.16 17.61 -3.86
CA THR A 123 11.95 18.06 -4.58
C THR A 123 10.70 17.36 -4.08
N VAL A 124 10.75 16.04 -3.86
CA VAL A 124 9.62 15.26 -3.31
C VAL A 124 9.25 15.78 -1.92
N ARG A 125 10.23 15.97 -1.04
CA ARG A 125 10.00 16.55 0.31
C ARG A 125 9.40 17.95 0.24
N ALA A 126 9.86 18.79 -0.69
CA ALA A 126 9.31 20.13 -0.90
C ALA A 126 7.85 20.06 -1.42
N ALA A 127 7.55 19.14 -2.33
CA ALA A 127 6.22 18.95 -2.90
C ALA A 127 5.18 18.56 -1.85
N GLU A 128 5.56 17.88 -0.77
CA GLU A 128 4.63 17.52 0.30
C GLU A 128 3.99 18.73 0.99
N ARG A 129 4.70 19.87 1.04
CA ARG A 129 4.19 21.13 1.61
C ARG A 129 3.30 21.91 0.63
N MET A 130 3.13 21.44 -0.60
CA MET A 130 2.35 22.11 -1.63
C MET A 130 0.86 21.68 -1.64
N PRO A 131 -0.04 22.54 -2.16
CA PRO A 131 -1.42 22.17 -2.46
C PRO A 131 -1.52 20.94 -3.37
N ALA A 132 -2.64 20.22 -3.29
CA ALA A 132 -2.80 18.90 -3.92
C ALA A 132 -2.51 18.88 -5.43
N ALA A 133 -2.97 19.89 -6.19
CA ALA A 133 -2.73 19.98 -7.62
C ALA A 133 -1.22 20.14 -7.93
N ARG A 134 -0.55 21.08 -7.27
CA ARG A 134 0.88 21.36 -7.47
C ARG A 134 1.76 20.19 -7.02
N ARG A 135 1.44 19.57 -5.88
CA ARG A 135 2.13 18.36 -5.41
C ARG A 135 2.03 17.21 -6.42
N LYS A 136 0.83 16.92 -6.93
CA LYS A 136 0.61 15.85 -7.93
C LYS A 136 1.39 16.14 -9.22
N ALA A 137 1.45 17.39 -9.66
CA ALA A 137 2.23 17.78 -10.83
C ALA A 137 3.74 17.57 -10.60
N ALA A 138 4.26 18.02 -9.45
CA ALA A 138 5.66 17.80 -9.08
C ALA A 138 6.02 16.30 -8.98
N HIS A 139 5.17 15.50 -8.34
CA HIS A 139 5.38 14.05 -8.24
C HIS A 139 5.39 13.37 -9.61
N ARG A 140 4.54 13.81 -10.56
CA ARG A 140 4.55 13.29 -11.94
C ARG A 140 5.84 13.65 -12.68
N ALA A 141 6.33 14.87 -12.53
CA ALA A 141 7.59 15.30 -13.13
C ALA A 141 8.78 14.50 -12.59
N VAL A 142 8.86 14.32 -11.26
CA VAL A 142 9.87 13.47 -10.62
C VAL A 142 9.77 12.04 -11.15
N ASN A 143 8.56 11.47 -11.22
CA ASN A 143 8.37 10.11 -11.72
C ASN A 143 8.92 9.91 -13.13
N GLY A 144 8.68 10.86 -14.04
CA GLY A 144 9.20 10.80 -15.41
C GLY A 144 10.73 11.02 -15.52
N GLU A 145 11.36 11.68 -14.55
CA GLU A 145 12.83 11.71 -14.45
C GLU A 145 13.36 10.35 -13.96
N LEU A 146 12.74 9.77 -12.93
CA LEU A 146 13.14 8.46 -12.40
C LEU A 146 13.02 7.35 -13.45
N GLU A 147 11.96 7.36 -14.27
CA GLU A 147 11.80 6.42 -15.40
C GLU A 147 12.99 6.49 -16.37
N ARG A 148 13.38 7.71 -16.77
CA ARG A 148 14.52 7.90 -17.68
C ARG A 148 15.85 7.47 -17.08
N LEU A 149 16.06 7.69 -15.78
CA LEU A 149 17.28 7.28 -15.09
C LEU A 149 17.34 5.76 -14.89
N GLU A 150 16.19 5.14 -14.60
CA GLU A 150 16.06 3.70 -14.46
C GLU A 150 16.34 2.98 -15.78
N ASP A 151 15.77 3.44 -16.89
CA ASP A 151 16.05 2.87 -18.22
C ASP A 151 17.54 2.95 -18.57
N GLN A 152 18.18 4.09 -18.28
CA GLN A 152 19.64 4.26 -18.50
C GLN A 152 20.47 3.33 -17.62
N LEU A 153 20.06 3.14 -16.36
CA LEU A 153 20.73 2.23 -15.44
C LEU A 153 20.60 0.78 -15.91
N LEU A 154 19.39 0.34 -16.28
CA LEU A 154 19.13 -1.02 -16.78
C LEU A 154 19.94 -1.31 -18.05
N HIS A 155 19.98 -0.35 -18.98
CA HIS A 155 20.76 -0.47 -20.20
C HIS A 155 22.26 -0.67 -19.91
N ARG A 156 22.81 0.04 -18.92
CA ARG A 156 24.22 -0.10 -18.49
C ARG A 156 24.50 -1.39 -17.72
N LEU A 157 23.50 -1.90 -17.00
CA LEU A 157 23.56 -3.22 -16.36
C LEU A 157 23.41 -4.36 -17.39
N GLY A 158 22.98 -4.05 -18.61
CA GLY A 158 22.86 -5.00 -19.72
C GLY A 158 21.56 -5.80 -19.68
N VAL A 159 20.49 -5.23 -19.10
CA VAL A 159 19.16 -5.83 -19.02
C VAL A 159 18.19 -5.09 -19.94
#